data_AF-A0A8H4A2K9-F1
#
_entry.id   AF-A0A8H4A2K9-F1
#
_cell.length_a   1.000
_cell.length_b   1.000
_cell.length_c   1.000
_cell.angle_alpha   90.00
_cell.angle_beta   90.00
_cell.angle_gamma   90.00
#
_symmetry.space_group_name_H-M   'P 1'
#
loop_
_entity.id
_entity.type
_entity.pdbx_description
1 polymer ?
#
loop_
_entity_poly.entity_id
_entity_poly.type
_entity_poly.pdbx_seq_one_letter_code
_entity_poly.pdbx_strand_id
1 'polypeptide(L)'
;MSYEKSLLNIYNNQSTEHSIQSAIYDDKEQIVSSKLADLSLHDSQELLNRVIEELCDLYNKEVMKENYNDSIIYSIDQHMANKQKKPEEIFNLCLNNKTNPIIQTNSIIQHILGMCYNYGKWIKNDNNQAFIHYQKSAELGNSNGMADVVSRYG
;
A
#
# COMPACT_ATOMS: atom_id res chain seq x y z
N MET A 1 -17.22 12.64 46.44
CA MET A 1 -15.94 13.39 46.42
C MET A 1 -14.89 12.70 47.31
N SER A 2 -14.41 11.51 46.95
CA SER A 2 -13.36 10.81 47.70
C SER A 2 -12.69 9.70 46.87
N TYR A 3 -12.07 10.06 45.74
CA TYR A 3 -11.20 9.15 44.98
C TYR A 3 -9.92 9.80 44.46
N GLU A 4 -9.85 11.14 44.36
CA GLU A 4 -8.64 11.83 43.86
C GLU A 4 -7.51 11.96 44.89
N LYS A 5 -7.78 11.79 46.18
CA LYS A 5 -6.73 11.91 47.22
C LYS A 5 -5.91 10.64 47.44
N SER A 6 -6.28 9.51 46.84
CA SER A 6 -5.63 8.21 47.07
C SER A 6 -4.40 7.99 46.17
N LEU A 7 -4.29 8.70 45.04
CA LEU A 7 -3.22 8.48 44.06
C LEU A 7 -1.92 9.23 44.37
N LEU A 8 -1.91 10.13 45.36
CA LEU A 8 -0.73 10.93 45.70
C LEU A 8 0.24 10.21 46.67
N ASN A 9 -0.15 9.07 47.26
CA ASN A 9 0.57 8.48 48.39
C ASN A 9 1.44 7.25 48.05
N ILE A 10 1.73 7.02 46.76
CA ILE A 10 2.72 6.03 46.31
C ILE A 10 4.06 6.70 45.96
N TYR A 11 4.16 8.03 46.13
CA TYR A 11 5.42 8.78 46.08
C TYR A 11 6.07 8.75 47.47
N ASN A 12 6.99 7.81 47.72
CA ASN A 12 8.18 7.95 48.58
C ASN A 12 8.79 6.58 48.92
N ASN A 13 9.78 6.11 48.15
CA ASN A 13 10.87 5.25 48.64
C ASN A 13 12.08 5.28 47.67
N GLN A 14 13.11 6.04 48.05
CA GLN A 14 14.19 6.59 47.20
C GLN A 14 15.39 5.65 46.90
N SER A 15 15.17 4.37 46.56
CA SER A 15 16.31 3.52 46.14
C SER A 15 16.04 2.57 44.97
N THR A 16 14.81 2.53 44.46
CA THR A 16 14.45 1.87 43.19
C THR A 16 14.07 2.88 42.09
N GLU A 17 13.96 4.18 42.43
CA GLU A 17 13.51 5.23 41.52
C GLU A 17 14.45 5.43 40.32
N HIS A 18 15.77 5.32 40.47
CA HIS A 18 16.68 5.62 39.34
C HIS A 18 16.60 4.57 38.22
N SER A 19 16.43 3.28 38.57
CA SER A 19 16.28 2.20 37.59
C SER A 19 14.85 2.13 37.01
N ILE A 20 13.84 2.47 37.81
CA ILE A 20 12.45 2.51 37.35
C ILE A 20 12.22 3.73 36.45
N GLN A 21 12.82 4.88 36.77
CA GLN A 21 12.66 6.11 36.00
C GLN A 21 13.41 6.05 34.66
N SER A 22 14.55 5.35 34.58
CA SER A 22 15.21 5.07 33.29
C SER A 22 14.40 4.09 32.45
N ALA A 23 13.89 2.99 33.05
CA ALA A 23 13.06 2.02 32.33
C ALA A 23 11.74 2.63 31.82
N ILE A 24 11.09 3.48 32.63
CA ILE A 24 9.89 4.23 32.21
C ILE A 24 10.22 5.25 31.12
N TYR A 25 11.40 5.85 31.14
CA TYR A 25 11.83 6.80 30.11
C TYR A 25 12.09 6.08 28.79
N ASP A 26 12.81 4.95 28.83
CA ASP A 26 13.08 4.09 27.67
C ASP A 26 11.77 3.54 27.08
N ASP A 27 10.84 3.05 27.91
CA ASP A 27 9.51 2.59 27.48
C ASP A 27 8.68 3.71 26.85
N LYS A 28 8.75 4.94 27.40
CA LYS A 28 8.04 6.10 26.83
C LYS A 28 8.62 6.52 25.50
N GLU A 29 9.94 6.57 25.33
CA GLU A 29 10.55 6.83 24.03
C GLU A 29 10.19 5.76 23.02
N GLN A 30 10.17 4.49 23.44
CA GLN A 30 9.80 3.36 22.58
C GLN A 30 8.33 3.40 22.17
N ILE A 31 7.42 3.76 23.09
CA ILE A 31 5.98 3.97 22.82
C ILE A 31 5.75 5.20 21.94
N VAL A 32 6.47 6.30 22.18
CA VAL A 32 6.37 7.50 21.34
C VAL A 32 6.89 7.21 19.93
N SER A 33 8.00 6.47 19.81
CA SER A 33 8.57 6.03 18.53
C SER A 33 7.62 5.09 17.78
N SER A 34 7.03 4.10 18.46
CA SER A 34 6.05 3.20 17.84
C SER A 34 4.79 3.94 17.41
N LYS A 35 4.32 4.90 18.22
CA LYS A 35 3.11 5.68 17.93
C LYS A 35 3.34 6.73 16.84
N LEU A 36 4.54 7.31 16.75
CA LEU A 36 4.96 8.14 15.61
C LEU A 36 5.10 7.29 14.35
N ALA A 37 5.64 6.08 14.45
CA ALA A 37 5.73 5.14 13.34
C ALA A 37 4.32 4.77 12.85
N ASP A 38 3.40 4.46 13.76
CA ASP A 38 1.99 4.16 13.47
C ASP A 38 1.26 5.36 12.82
N LEU A 39 1.52 6.60 13.29
CA LEU A 39 0.96 7.81 12.68
C LEU A 39 1.51 8.03 11.26
N SER A 40 2.82 7.86 11.08
CA SER A 40 3.46 8.00 9.75
C SER A 40 3.05 6.87 8.79
N LEU A 41 2.78 5.68 9.33
CA LEU A 41 2.30 4.52 8.59
C LEU A 41 0.84 4.71 8.18
N HIS A 42 0.00 5.24 9.08
CA HIS A 42 -1.39 5.57 8.81
C HIS A 42 -1.53 6.61 7.68
N ASP A 43 -0.74 7.69 7.73
CA ASP A 43 -0.73 8.72 6.69
C ASP A 43 -0.22 8.15 5.35
N SER A 44 0.77 7.24 5.41
CA SER A 44 1.30 6.55 4.22
C SER A 44 0.28 5.58 3.61
N GLN A 45 -0.54 4.93 4.44
CA GLN A 45 -1.62 4.05 3.99
C GLN A 45 -2.79 4.82 3.40
N GLU A 46 -3.16 5.97 3.97
CA GLU A 46 -4.19 6.83 3.40
C GLU A 46 -3.77 7.37 2.02
N LEU A 47 -2.52 7.81 1.89
CA LEU A 47 -1.94 8.24 0.61
C LEU A 47 -1.95 7.10 -0.43
N LEU A 48 -1.54 5.90 -0.01
CA LEU A 48 -1.55 4.71 -0.86
C LEU A 48 -2.96 4.36 -1.35
N ASN A 49 -3.95 4.38 -0.45
CA ASN A 49 -5.34 4.09 -0.79
C ASN A 49 -5.88 5.10 -1.80
N ARG A 50 -5.62 6.39 -1.62
CA ARG A 50 -5.99 7.45 -2.57
C ARG A 50 -5.36 7.22 -3.94
N VAL A 51 -4.09 6.83 -3.99
CA VAL A 51 -3.40 6.52 -5.26
C VAL A 51 -3.98 5.29 -5.94
N ILE A 52 -4.35 4.25 -5.16
CA ILE A 52 -5.01 3.05 -5.67
C ILE A 52 -6.37 3.39 -6.29
N GLU A 53 -7.17 4.22 -5.63
CA GLU A 53 -8.47 4.66 -6.14
C GLU A 53 -8.31 5.42 -7.47
N GLU A 54 -7.37 6.39 -7.52
CA GLU A 54 -7.06 7.12 -8.76
C GLU A 54 -6.68 6.18 -9.92
N LEU A 55 -5.86 5.16 -9.64
CA LEU A 55 -5.46 4.16 -10.63
C LEU A 55 -6.65 3.33 -11.14
N CYS A 56 -7.55 2.93 -10.25
CA CYS A 56 -8.73 2.17 -10.62
C CYS A 56 -9.69 2.98 -11.48
N ASP A 57 -9.90 4.25 -11.14
CA ASP A 57 -10.74 5.16 -11.92
C ASP A 57 -10.19 5.38 -13.33
N LEU A 58 -8.88 5.56 -13.45
CA LEU A 58 -8.20 5.68 -14.75
C LEU A 58 -8.37 4.40 -15.57
N TYR A 59 -8.11 3.25 -14.97
CA TYR A 59 -8.28 1.97 -15.63
C TYR A 59 -9.69 1.80 -16.19
N ASN A 60 -10.72 2.03 -15.35
CA ASN A 60 -12.11 1.90 -15.76
C ASN A 60 -12.46 2.89 -16.89
N LYS A 61 -11.96 4.13 -16.82
CA LYS A 61 -12.16 5.12 -17.87
C LYS A 61 -11.56 4.70 -19.21
N GLU A 62 -10.42 4.03 -19.21
CA GLU A 62 -9.74 3.59 -20.43
C GLU A 62 -10.36 2.31 -21.01
N VAL A 63 -10.77 1.35 -20.17
CA VAL A 63 -11.47 0.14 -20.63
C VAL A 63 -12.78 0.48 -21.35
N MET A 64 -13.47 1.55 -20.95
CA MET A 64 -14.70 2.03 -21.60
C MET A 64 -14.47 2.69 -22.98
N LYS A 65 -13.22 2.95 -23.37
CA LYS A 65 -12.87 3.62 -24.64
C LYS A 65 -12.49 2.65 -25.76
N GLU A 66 -12.69 1.34 -25.58
CA GLU A 66 -12.43 0.25 -26.56
C GLU A 66 -10.97 0.11 -27.05
N ASN A 67 -10.00 0.91 -26.57
CA ASN A 67 -8.60 0.81 -26.98
C ASN A 67 -7.76 -0.03 -25.98
N TYR A 68 -7.23 -1.14 -26.49
CA TYR A 68 -6.52 -2.19 -25.77
C TYR A 68 -5.29 -1.72 -24.98
N ASN A 69 -5.04 -2.39 -23.85
CA ASN A 69 -3.87 -2.45 -22.94
C ASN A 69 -2.71 -1.43 -23.09
N ASP A 70 -2.12 -1.24 -24.27
CA ASP A 70 -1.11 -0.21 -24.52
C ASP A 70 -1.66 1.20 -24.21
N SER A 71 -2.96 1.41 -24.44
CA SER A 71 -3.67 2.64 -24.08
C SER A 71 -3.70 2.89 -22.58
N ILE A 72 -3.85 1.84 -21.77
CA ILE A 72 -3.97 1.97 -20.30
C ILE A 72 -2.64 2.39 -19.69
N ILE A 73 -1.55 1.73 -20.06
CA ILE A 73 -0.20 2.09 -19.58
C ILE A 73 0.17 3.52 -19.98
N TYR A 74 -0.10 3.89 -21.24
CA TYR A 74 0.13 5.24 -21.72
C TYR A 74 -0.69 6.29 -20.95
N SER A 75 -1.97 6.02 -20.73
CA SER A 75 -2.86 6.92 -19.99
C SER A 75 -2.47 7.08 -18.53
N ILE A 76 -2.00 6.01 -17.87
CA ILE A 76 -1.43 6.08 -16.52
C ILE A 76 -0.16 6.94 -16.53
N ASP A 77 0.74 6.74 -17.49
CA ASP A 77 1.99 7.51 -17.62
C ASP A 77 1.72 9.02 -17.76
N GLN A 78 0.80 9.37 -18.66
CA GLN A 78 0.37 10.76 -18.88
C GLN A 78 -0.29 11.37 -17.64
N HIS A 79 -1.15 10.61 -16.96
CA HIS A 79 -1.80 11.08 -15.74
C HIS A 79 -0.80 11.35 -14.61
N MET A 80 0.17 10.46 -14.43
CA MET A 80 1.19 10.60 -13.41
C MET A 80 2.18 11.73 -13.72
N ALA A 81 2.57 11.90 -14.99
CA ALA A 81 3.38 13.02 -15.45
C ALA A 81 2.70 14.37 -15.18
N ASN A 82 1.40 14.48 -15.46
CA ASN A 82 0.60 15.70 -15.20
C ASN A 82 0.53 16.06 -13.71
N LYS A 83 0.60 15.06 -12.81
CA LYS A 83 0.56 15.26 -11.36
C LYS A 83 1.95 15.36 -10.70
N GLN A 84 3.03 15.39 -11.49
CA GLN A 84 4.42 15.32 -11.00
C GLN A 84 4.69 14.11 -10.08
N LYS A 85 3.89 13.05 -10.21
CA LYS A 85 4.07 11.81 -9.45
C LYS A 85 5.03 10.91 -10.23
N LYS A 86 5.98 10.28 -9.53
CA LYS A 86 6.87 9.28 -10.13
C LYS A 86 6.15 7.92 -10.10
N PRO A 87 5.82 7.34 -11.26
CA PRO A 87 5.12 6.05 -11.31
C PRO A 87 5.87 4.93 -10.60
N GLU A 88 7.20 4.91 -10.73
CA GLU A 88 8.08 3.89 -10.15
C GLU A 88 7.94 3.84 -8.62
N GLU A 89 7.92 4.99 -7.96
CA GLU A 89 7.77 5.08 -6.50
C GLU A 89 6.39 4.57 -6.06
N ILE A 90 5.33 4.89 -6.81
CA ILE A 90 3.97 4.43 -6.54
C ILE A 90 3.86 2.91 -6.66
N PHE A 91 4.34 2.35 -7.76
CA PHE A 91 4.23 0.92 -7.99
C PHE A 91 5.12 0.12 -7.02
N ASN A 92 6.31 0.64 -6.68
CA ASN A 92 7.12 0.08 -5.61
C ASN A 92 6.42 0.17 -4.24
N LEU A 93 5.70 1.26 -3.95
CA LEU A 93 4.91 1.39 -2.74
C LEU A 93 3.80 0.33 -2.68
N CYS A 94 3.08 0.11 -3.78
CA CYS A 94 2.09 -0.97 -3.89
C CYS A 94 2.73 -2.35 -3.65
N LEU A 95 3.91 -2.59 -4.22
CA LEU A 95 4.65 -3.84 -4.05
C LEU A 95 5.25 -4.02 -2.66
N ASN A 96 5.59 -2.95 -1.94
CA ASN A 96 6.11 -3.06 -0.57
C ASN A 96 4.98 -3.30 0.43
N ASN A 97 3.77 -2.85 0.12
CA ASN A 97 2.58 -2.99 0.95
C ASN A 97 1.70 -4.18 0.53
N LYS A 98 2.28 -5.33 0.16
CA LYS A 98 1.51 -6.50 -0.33
C LYS A 98 0.48 -7.02 0.67
N THR A 99 0.63 -6.73 1.97
CA THR A 99 -0.32 -7.09 3.03
C THR A 99 -1.53 -6.16 3.10
N ASN A 100 -1.54 -5.04 2.36
CA ASN A 100 -2.68 -4.13 2.32
C ASN A 100 -3.90 -4.85 1.70
N PRO A 101 -5.04 -4.89 2.40
CA PRO A 101 -6.22 -5.62 1.94
C PRO A 101 -6.80 -5.06 0.64
N ILE A 102 -6.68 -3.76 0.38
CA ILE A 102 -7.15 -3.12 -0.86
C ILE A 102 -6.33 -3.64 -2.04
N ILE A 103 -5.00 -3.75 -1.89
CA ILE A 103 -4.15 -4.28 -2.97
C ILE A 103 -4.49 -5.75 -3.25
N GLN A 104 -4.69 -6.55 -2.21
CA GLN A 104 -4.96 -7.98 -2.38
C GLN A 104 -6.34 -8.29 -2.96
N THR A 105 -7.36 -7.51 -2.60
CA THR A 105 -8.75 -7.80 -3.02
C THR A 105 -9.17 -7.03 -4.28
N ASN A 106 -8.36 -6.07 -4.73
CA ASN A 106 -8.68 -5.28 -5.91
C ASN A 106 -8.15 -5.95 -7.19
N SER A 107 -9.08 -6.50 -7.96
CA SER A 107 -8.79 -7.20 -9.21
C SER A 107 -8.16 -6.30 -10.29
N ILE A 108 -8.46 -5.00 -10.29
CA ILE A 108 -7.88 -4.01 -11.21
C ILE A 108 -6.42 -3.76 -10.87
N ILE A 109 -6.10 -3.57 -9.58
CA ILE A 109 -4.72 -3.36 -9.15
C ILE A 109 -3.84 -4.57 -9.46
N GLN A 110 -4.35 -5.79 -9.23
CA GLN A 110 -3.65 -7.00 -9.64
C GLN A 110 -3.40 -7.03 -11.16
N HIS A 111 -4.39 -6.61 -11.97
CA HIS A 111 -4.22 -6.53 -13.42
C HIS A 111 -3.14 -5.52 -13.83
N ILE A 112 -3.20 -4.30 -13.29
CA ILE A 112 -2.22 -3.24 -13.58
C ILE A 112 -0.80 -3.67 -13.18
N LEU A 113 -0.62 -4.29 -12.01
CA LEU A 113 0.68 -4.84 -11.59
C LEU A 113 1.17 -5.92 -12.57
N GLY A 114 0.27 -6.79 -13.04
CA GLY A 114 0.58 -7.76 -14.09
C GLY A 114 1.07 -7.09 -15.38
N MET A 115 0.41 -6.02 -15.81
CA MET A 115 0.84 -5.23 -16.98
C MET A 115 2.20 -4.57 -16.78
N CYS A 116 2.47 -4.00 -15.60
CA CYS A 116 3.77 -3.36 -15.31
C CYS A 116 4.92 -4.37 -15.44
N TYR A 117 4.76 -5.56 -14.86
CA TYR A 117 5.75 -6.64 -14.99
C TYR A 117 5.85 -7.19 -16.41
N ASN A 118 4.74 -7.29 -17.15
CA ASN A 118 4.74 -7.79 -18.53
C ASN A 118 5.46 -6.84 -19.49
N TYR A 119 5.16 -5.54 -19.42
CA TYR A 119 5.77 -4.54 -20.31
C TYR A 119 7.11 -4.00 -19.80
N GLY A 120 7.50 -4.31 -18.56
CA GLY A 120 8.68 -3.72 -17.92
C GLY A 120 8.55 -2.21 -17.74
N LYS A 121 7.32 -1.73 -17.50
CA LYS A 121 7.01 -0.30 -17.35
C LYS A 121 6.97 0.03 -15.87
N TRP A 122 7.80 1.00 -15.49
CA TRP A 122 8.02 1.50 -14.11
C TRP A 122 8.59 0.49 -13.11
N ILE A 123 8.50 -0.81 -13.40
CA ILE A 123 9.14 -1.91 -12.67
C ILE A 123 9.89 -2.77 -13.70
N LYS A 124 10.97 -3.43 -13.26
CA LYS A 124 11.69 -4.41 -14.08
C LYS A 124 10.73 -5.50 -14.58
N ASN A 125 10.82 -5.83 -15.86
CA ASN A 125 10.04 -6.92 -16.45
C ASN A 125 10.31 -8.25 -15.72
N ASP A 126 9.24 -8.99 -15.43
CA ASP A 126 9.27 -10.34 -14.90
C ASP A 126 7.97 -11.06 -15.29
N ASN A 127 8.04 -11.91 -16.31
CA ASN A 127 6.88 -12.63 -16.84
C ASN A 127 6.24 -13.58 -15.80
N ASN A 128 7.03 -14.12 -14.87
CA ASN A 128 6.48 -15.00 -13.83
C ASN A 128 5.65 -14.19 -12.83
N GLN A 129 6.14 -13.01 -12.42
CA GLN A 129 5.35 -12.10 -11.59
C GLN A 129 4.12 -11.58 -12.33
N ALA A 130 4.26 -11.27 -13.62
CA ALA A 130 3.12 -10.87 -14.45
C ALA A 130 2.01 -11.93 -14.44
N PHE A 131 2.36 -13.21 -14.67
CA PHE A 131 1.41 -14.32 -14.61
C PHE A 131 0.71 -14.42 -13.25
N ILE A 132 1.46 -14.39 -12.14
CA ILE A 132 0.89 -14.46 -10.78
C ILE A 132 -0.14 -13.35 -10.55
N HIS A 133 0.17 -12.13 -10.99
CA HIS A 133 -0.72 -10.99 -10.83
C HIS A 133 -1.95 -11.07 -11.74
N TYR A 134 -1.81 -11.53 -12.99
CA TYR A 134 -2.95 -11.77 -13.87
C TYR A 134 -3.86 -12.90 -13.37
N GLN A 135 -3.28 -13.97 -12.85
CA GLN A 135 -4.03 -15.06 -12.25
C GLN A 135 -4.85 -14.58 -11.05
N LYS A 136 -4.24 -13.83 -10.12
CA LYS A 136 -4.97 -13.22 -8.99
C LYS A 136 -6.08 -12.29 -9.45
N SER A 137 -5.82 -11.49 -10.47
CA SER A 137 -6.84 -10.62 -11.06
C SER A 137 -8.04 -11.43 -11.58
N ALA A 138 -7.79 -12.54 -12.28
CA ALA A 138 -8.82 -13.44 -12.78
C ALA A 138 -9.60 -14.13 -11.65
N GLU A 139 -8.91 -14.58 -10.60
CA GLU A 139 -9.52 -15.19 -9.39
C GLU A 139 -10.46 -14.22 -8.65
N LEU A 140 -10.15 -12.92 -8.70
CA LEU A 140 -10.97 -11.84 -8.16
C LEU A 140 -12.08 -11.38 -9.13
N GLY A 141 -12.28 -12.08 -10.26
CA GLY A 141 -13.39 -11.86 -11.19
C GLY A 141 -13.13 -10.82 -12.29
N ASN A 142 -11.88 -10.39 -12.53
CA ASN A 142 -11.57 -9.50 -13.65
C ASN A 142 -11.41 -10.29 -14.96
N SER A 143 -12.31 -10.03 -15.90
CA SER A 143 -12.33 -10.68 -17.22
C SER A 143 -11.08 -10.38 -18.06
N ASN A 144 -10.47 -9.21 -17.91
CA ASN A 144 -9.24 -8.84 -18.63
C ASN A 144 -8.05 -9.62 -18.06
N GLY A 145 -8.00 -9.82 -16.74
CA GLY A 145 -7.04 -10.72 -16.10
C GLY A 145 -7.16 -12.14 -16.65
N MET A 146 -8.38 -12.66 -16.77
CA MET A 146 -8.64 -13.98 -17.35
C MET A 146 -8.21 -14.09 -18.81
N ALA A 147 -8.55 -13.09 -19.64
CA ALA A 147 -8.15 -13.03 -21.04
C ALA A 147 -6.62 -12.97 -21.19
N ASP A 148 -5.92 -12.23 -20.33
CA ASP A 148 -4.46 -12.13 -20.36
C ASP A 148 -3.78 -13.43 -19.91
N VAL A 149 -4.33 -14.15 -18.94
CA VAL A 149 -3.87 -15.51 -18.57
C VAL A 149 -4.02 -16.46 -19.76
N VAL A 150 -5.21 -16.52 -20.36
CA VAL A 150 -5.51 -17.47 -21.45
C VAL A 150 -4.71 -17.15 -22.71
N SER A 151 -4.62 -15.89 -23.11
CA SER A 151 -3.97 -15.49 -24.37
C SER A 151 -2.44 -15.65 -24.34
N ARG A 152 -1.81 -15.56 -23.17
CA ARG A 152 -0.35 -15.55 -23.04
C ARG A 152 0.23 -16.84 -22.45
N TYR A 153 -0.60 -17.62 -21.75
CA TYR A 153 -0.15 -18.78 -20.97
C TYR A 153 -1.05 -20.02 -21.12
N GLY A 154 -2.10 -19.95 -21.93
CA GLY A 154 -2.91 -21.11 -22.34
C GLY A 154 -2.34 -21.79 -23.57
#